data_AF-A0A3L7C0U4-F1
#
_entry.id   AF-A0A3L7C0U4-F1
#
_cell.length_a   1.000
_cell.length_b   1.000
_cell.length_c   1.000
_cell.angle_alpha   90.00
_cell.angle_beta   90.00
_cell.angle_gamma   90.00
#
_symmetry.space_group_name_H-M   'P 1'
#
loop_
_entity.id
_entity.type
_entity.pdbx_description
1 polymer ?
#
loop_
_entity_poly.entity_id
_entity_poly.type
_entity_poly.pdbx_seq_one_letter_code
_entity_poly.pdbx_strand_id
1 'polypeptide(L)'
;MTRPRCRTRSTALVAAVALALTAALLPATSPVSATPAVGQPLTLTAAAPGGERWNADLSVVDRDDVNVRRSAAGLRLREARAAGRNHSAVAEGMLLTAPRTLTRPATRVRAEITAQVPAGATVEAQVRGWRVSGWSEWRAATAGAVFDRPVSRVQTRVVLTARAGGATATVRGVQLTADATAAVSAATPGRTYRVYATRIGLVGELTANGRTVQPRDHFAALPSRRGLSPLNSGDYTVRVCTTNGSRCEYAPVWDVGPWNTRDDYWNPSAVRENWKNLPQGRPEAQAAYQSGYNGGRDQFGRTVLNPAGIDLADGTFWDGLRLTTNAWVDVAYLWTGDGPRGVVGDGPLNIRTGASTSYPTRGLAARFANVPIQCYVTGQSVAGPYRTTTRWNRLATGQYVSHAYISAVYGGSVPVC
;
A
#
# COMPACT_ATOMS: atom_id res chain seq x y z
N MET A 1 -17.06 -59.10 28.20
CA MET A 1 -17.03 -60.59 28.24
C MET A 1 -15.91 -61.01 27.31
N THR A 2 -14.67 -61.25 27.77
CA THR A 2 -14.08 -62.37 28.56
C THR A 2 -13.21 -63.27 27.65
N ARG A 3 -11.93 -63.45 28.03
CA ARG A 3 -10.88 -64.22 27.33
C ARG A 3 -10.95 -65.73 27.65
N PRO A 4 -10.19 -66.61 26.95
CA PRO A 4 -8.80 -66.96 27.36
C PRO A 4 -7.80 -66.95 26.16
N ARG A 5 -6.45 -66.86 26.24
CA ARG A 5 -5.33 -67.17 27.18
C ARG A 5 -4.70 -68.59 27.10
N CYS A 6 -3.49 -68.69 26.50
CA CYS A 6 -2.23 -69.31 27.00
C CYS A 6 -1.11 -69.17 25.92
N ARG A 7 0.11 -68.66 26.18
CA ARG A 7 1.31 -69.21 26.91
C ARG A 7 2.00 -70.36 26.16
N THR A 8 3.34 -70.45 26.02
CA THR A 8 4.38 -70.30 27.06
C THR A 8 5.44 -69.19 26.81
N ARG A 9 6.76 -69.44 27.07
CA ARG A 9 7.66 -68.45 27.72
C ARG A 9 9.14 -68.91 27.93
N SER A 10 10.14 -68.23 27.35
CA SER A 10 11.57 -68.22 27.81
C SER A 10 12.19 -66.83 27.49
N THR A 11 12.74 -65.98 28.38
CA THR A 11 13.84 -66.06 29.39
C THR A 11 15.23 -66.33 28.78
N ALA A 12 16.31 -65.57 29.05
CA ALA A 12 16.60 -64.68 30.20
C ALA A 12 17.59 -63.51 29.91
N LEU A 13 17.57 -62.49 30.80
CA LEU A 13 18.66 -61.80 31.54
C LEU A 13 20.13 -61.81 31.02
N VAL A 14 21.06 -60.88 31.35
CA VAL A 14 21.08 -59.52 31.98
C VAL A 14 22.51 -58.95 31.83
N ALA A 15 22.69 -57.63 31.71
CA ALA A 15 23.81 -56.84 32.28
C ALA A 15 23.58 -55.33 32.05
N ALA A 16 24.07 -54.47 32.95
CA ALA A 16 23.90 -53.01 32.93
C ALA A 16 25.20 -52.29 33.38
N VAL A 17 25.13 -50.96 33.60
CA VAL A 17 26.17 -50.09 34.24
C VAL A 17 27.28 -49.64 33.25
N ALA A 18 27.77 -48.38 33.19
CA ALA A 18 27.58 -47.18 34.03
C ALA A 18 27.63 -45.83 33.24
N LEU A 19 27.27 -44.75 33.94
CA LEU A 19 27.50 -43.33 33.60
C LEU A 19 28.98 -42.93 33.49
N ALA A 20 29.26 -41.89 32.70
CA ALA A 20 30.23 -40.85 33.07
C ALA A 20 29.90 -39.50 32.37
N LEU A 21 29.56 -38.47 33.17
CA LEU A 21 29.61 -37.06 32.73
C LEU A 21 31.03 -36.54 32.99
N THR A 22 31.63 -35.83 32.03
CA THR A 22 32.66 -34.81 32.33
C THR A 22 32.50 -33.63 31.38
N ALA A 23 32.40 -32.43 31.97
CA ALA A 23 32.62 -31.18 31.26
C ALA A 23 34.03 -30.70 31.63
N ALA A 24 34.80 -30.21 30.65
CA ALA A 24 36.11 -29.61 30.87
C ALA A 24 36.26 -28.38 29.97
N LEU A 25 36.98 -27.38 30.46
CA LEU A 25 37.03 -26.04 29.88
C LEU A 25 38.00 -25.94 28.67
N LEU A 26 37.78 -24.91 27.86
CA LEU A 26 38.67 -24.44 26.80
C LEU A 26 40.10 -24.17 27.32
N PRO A 27 41.08 -24.28 26.41
CA PRO A 27 42.00 -23.17 26.22
C PRO A 27 41.87 -22.61 24.80
N ALA A 28 41.82 -21.28 24.70
CA ALA A 28 41.98 -20.60 23.42
C ALA A 28 43.44 -20.68 22.98
N THR A 29 43.70 -21.25 21.81
CA THR A 29 45.00 -21.19 21.14
C THR A 29 44.90 -20.34 19.89
N SER A 30 45.78 -19.35 19.77
CA SER A 30 45.89 -18.46 18.61
C SER A 30 46.09 -19.24 17.30
N PRO A 31 45.62 -18.75 16.15
CA PRO A 31 45.82 -19.42 14.88
C PRO A 31 47.32 -19.46 14.53
N VAL A 32 47.86 -20.67 14.40
CA VAL A 32 49.14 -20.88 13.73
C VAL A 32 49.00 -20.37 12.29
N SER A 33 49.95 -19.54 11.85
CA SER A 33 50.02 -19.07 10.47
C SER A 33 50.45 -20.21 9.55
N ALA A 34 49.49 -21.03 9.11
CA ALA A 34 49.71 -21.99 8.05
C ALA A 34 49.90 -21.23 6.73
N THR A 35 51.11 -21.31 6.17
CA THR A 35 51.37 -20.90 4.79
C THR A 35 50.47 -21.71 3.85
N PRO A 36 49.71 -21.07 2.94
CA PRO A 36 48.80 -21.78 2.06
C PRO A 36 49.59 -22.64 1.06
N ALA A 37 49.20 -23.91 0.94
CA ALA A 37 49.70 -24.76 -0.13
C ALA A 37 49.21 -24.20 -1.48
N VAL A 38 50.15 -23.84 -2.36
CA VAL A 38 49.85 -23.36 -3.71
C VAL A 38 49.24 -24.51 -4.52
N GLY A 39 48.05 -24.30 -5.09
CA GLY A 39 47.51 -25.17 -6.15
C GLY A 39 46.14 -25.83 -5.93
N GLN A 40 45.45 -25.64 -4.81
CA GLN A 40 44.05 -26.07 -4.70
C GLN A 40 43.09 -24.94 -5.11
N PRO A 41 42.12 -25.18 -6.02
CA PRO A 41 41.05 -24.23 -6.28
C PRO A 41 40.13 -24.17 -5.06
N LEU A 42 40.21 -23.07 -4.30
CA LEU A 42 39.23 -22.73 -3.29
C LEU A 42 37.91 -22.39 -3.97
N THR A 43 37.01 -23.38 -4.09
CA THR A 43 35.62 -23.16 -4.45
C THR A 43 34.91 -22.46 -3.28
N LEU A 44 35.14 -21.15 -3.15
CA LEU A 44 34.30 -20.27 -2.37
C LEU A 44 32.93 -20.20 -3.05
N THR A 45 32.08 -21.20 -2.78
CA THR A 45 30.64 -21.05 -2.97
C THR A 45 30.16 -19.99 -2.00
N ALA A 46 30.23 -18.72 -2.43
CA ALA A 46 29.46 -17.66 -1.85
C ALA A 46 27.99 -18.12 -1.93
N ALA A 47 27.44 -18.51 -0.78
CA ALA A 47 26.02 -18.82 -0.69
C ALA A 47 25.28 -17.60 -1.23
N ALA A 48 24.52 -17.78 -2.33
CA ALA A 48 23.70 -16.71 -2.88
C ALA A 48 22.91 -16.09 -1.72
N PRO A 49 23.01 -14.77 -1.49
CA PRO A 49 22.68 -14.19 -0.20
C PRO A 49 21.24 -14.53 0.17
N GLY A 50 21.10 -15.43 1.16
CA GLY A 50 19.83 -16.04 1.49
C GLY A 50 18.80 -14.97 1.78
N GLY A 51 17.74 -14.95 0.97
CA GLY A 51 16.68 -13.95 1.12
C GLY A 51 16.09 -14.01 2.53
N GLU A 52 15.82 -12.84 3.12
CA GLU A 52 15.21 -12.79 4.45
C GLU A 52 13.81 -13.41 4.37
N ARG A 53 13.54 -14.40 5.23
CA ARG A 53 12.24 -15.08 5.30
C ARG A 53 11.52 -14.77 6.59
N TRP A 54 10.22 -14.54 6.50
CA TRP A 54 9.33 -14.41 7.66
C TRP A 54 7.90 -14.82 7.30
N ASN A 55 7.09 -15.12 8.31
CA ASN A 55 5.65 -15.28 8.13
C ASN A 55 4.96 -13.94 8.42
N ALA A 56 3.98 -13.57 7.59
CA ALA A 56 3.05 -12.50 7.91
C ALA A 56 2.19 -12.89 9.13
N ASP A 57 2.00 -11.97 10.06
CA ASP A 57 1.05 -12.18 11.15
C ASP A 57 -0.38 -12.05 10.61
N LEU A 58 -1.14 -13.14 10.70
CA LEU A 58 -2.56 -13.23 10.33
C LEU A 58 -3.45 -13.52 11.55
N SER A 59 -2.90 -13.40 12.76
CA SER A 59 -3.59 -13.71 14.03
C SER A 59 -4.30 -12.49 14.60
N VAL A 60 -3.69 -11.31 14.47
CA VAL A 60 -4.30 -10.02 14.78
C VAL A 60 -5.26 -9.64 13.65
N VAL A 61 -6.50 -9.29 14.02
CA VAL A 61 -7.43 -8.55 13.16
C VAL A 61 -7.86 -7.32 13.93
N ASP A 62 -7.61 -6.12 13.40
CA ASP A 62 -7.87 -4.86 14.07
C ASP A 62 -8.77 -3.90 13.24
N ARG A 63 -8.64 -2.59 13.46
CA ARG A 63 -9.47 -1.55 12.83
C ARG A 63 -9.00 -1.19 11.42
N ASP A 64 -7.74 -1.41 11.08
CA ASP A 64 -7.18 -1.10 9.77
C ASP A 64 -7.54 -2.20 8.74
N ASP A 65 -8.16 -3.29 9.21
CA ASP A 65 -8.65 -4.43 8.45
C ASP A 65 -10.11 -4.29 8.00
N VAL A 66 -10.40 -4.71 6.78
CA VAL A 66 -11.72 -4.52 6.15
C VAL A 66 -12.36 -5.88 5.88
N ASN A 67 -13.57 -6.11 6.39
CA ASN A 67 -14.40 -7.30 6.13
C ASN A 67 -13.65 -8.65 6.24
N VAL A 68 -12.72 -8.78 7.19
CA VAL A 68 -12.05 -10.04 7.52
C VAL A 68 -12.29 -10.41 8.98
N ARG A 69 -12.09 -11.69 9.29
CA ARG A 69 -12.09 -12.21 10.66
C ARG A 69 -11.10 -13.37 10.78
N ARG A 70 -10.51 -13.54 11.98
CA ARG A 70 -9.79 -14.76 12.35
C ARG A 70 -10.78 -15.79 12.87
N SER A 71 -10.68 -17.02 12.38
CA SER A 71 -11.27 -18.21 13.02
C SER A 71 -10.17 -19.20 13.39
N ALA A 72 -10.48 -20.26 14.15
CA ALA A 72 -9.51 -21.32 14.44
C ALA A 72 -8.87 -21.91 13.16
N ALA A 73 -9.64 -22.03 12.07
CA ALA A 73 -9.17 -22.62 10.81
C ALA A 73 -8.28 -21.70 9.96
N GLY A 74 -8.39 -20.37 10.12
CA GLY A 74 -7.62 -19.39 9.32
C GLY A 74 -8.22 -17.99 9.32
N LEU A 75 -7.59 -17.08 8.59
CA LEU A 75 -8.17 -15.80 8.17
C LEU A 75 -9.22 -16.04 7.08
N ARG A 76 -10.39 -15.40 7.20
CA ARG A 76 -11.52 -15.52 6.27
C ARG A 76 -12.22 -14.17 6.10
N LEU A 77 -13.01 -14.01 5.03
CA LEU A 77 -13.98 -12.90 4.95
C LEU A 77 -14.96 -12.95 6.13
N ARG A 78 -15.24 -11.80 6.75
CA ARG A 78 -16.25 -11.67 7.81
C ARG A 78 -17.64 -11.90 7.21
N GLU A 79 -17.93 -11.26 6.10
CA GLU A 79 -19.18 -11.37 5.35
C GLU A 79 -18.87 -11.77 3.89
N ALA A 80 -19.58 -12.80 3.40
CA ALA A 80 -19.46 -13.32 2.04
C ALA A 80 -20.47 -12.70 1.06
N ARG A 81 -21.27 -11.73 1.53
CA ARG A 81 -22.15 -10.90 0.71
C ARG A 81 -21.44 -9.58 0.46
N ALA A 82 -21.65 -8.97 -0.70
CA ALA A 82 -21.16 -7.63 -0.95
C ALA A 82 -21.85 -6.65 0.01
N ALA A 83 -21.06 -5.86 0.74
CA ALA A 83 -21.56 -4.76 1.56
C ALA A 83 -21.65 -3.49 0.69
N GLY A 84 -22.78 -2.78 0.77
CA GLY A 84 -23.04 -1.55 0.01
C GLY A 84 -23.67 -1.79 -1.37
N ARG A 85 -24.38 -0.79 -1.89
CA ARG A 85 -25.12 -0.85 -3.18
C ARG A 85 -24.27 -0.70 -4.44
N ASN A 86 -22.94 -0.63 -4.31
CA ASN A 86 -22.07 -0.82 -5.45
C ASN A 86 -22.33 -2.23 -6.00
N HIS A 87 -22.88 -2.33 -7.22
CA HIS A 87 -23.34 -3.57 -7.88
C HIS A 87 -22.21 -4.58 -8.22
N SER A 88 -21.14 -4.61 -7.43
CA SER A 88 -20.13 -5.66 -7.42
C SER A 88 -20.78 -6.98 -6.99
N ALA A 89 -20.78 -7.97 -7.87
CA ALA A 89 -21.13 -9.35 -7.54
C ALA A 89 -20.04 -10.06 -6.69
N VAL A 90 -19.11 -9.32 -6.09
CA VAL A 90 -17.94 -9.80 -5.38
C VAL A 90 -17.86 -9.15 -4.00
N ALA A 91 -17.90 -9.98 -2.96
CA ALA A 91 -17.53 -9.60 -1.60
C ALA A 91 -16.00 -9.60 -1.47
N GLU A 92 -15.46 -8.62 -0.76
CA GLU A 92 -14.01 -8.46 -0.58
C GLU A 92 -13.69 -8.12 0.88
N GLY A 93 -12.50 -8.49 1.32
CA GLY A 93 -11.91 -8.08 2.58
C GLY A 93 -10.39 -8.10 2.51
N MET A 94 -9.75 -7.34 3.40
CA MET A 94 -8.31 -7.13 3.44
C MET A 94 -7.81 -7.19 4.88
N LEU A 95 -6.75 -7.98 5.12
CA LEU A 95 -5.93 -7.87 6.33
C LEU A 95 -4.65 -7.09 6.01
N LEU A 96 -4.25 -6.15 6.85
CA LEU A 96 -3.05 -5.33 6.75
C LEU A 96 -2.08 -5.65 7.90
N THR A 97 -0.88 -6.14 7.60
CA THR A 97 0.10 -6.42 8.64
C THR A 97 0.79 -5.16 9.13
N ALA A 98 1.37 -5.20 10.34
CA ALA A 98 2.39 -4.24 10.74
C ALA A 98 3.57 -4.20 9.71
N PRO A 99 4.19 -3.05 9.47
CA PRO A 99 5.43 -2.95 8.67
C PRO A 99 6.59 -3.71 9.32
N ARG A 100 7.25 -4.58 8.55
CA ARG A 100 8.51 -5.24 8.95
C ARG A 100 9.70 -4.44 8.44
N THR A 101 10.66 -4.12 9.32
CA THR A 101 11.98 -3.64 8.90
C THR A 101 12.83 -4.82 8.45
N LEU A 102 13.47 -4.71 7.28
CA LEU A 102 14.36 -5.74 6.76
C LEU A 102 15.78 -5.59 7.34
N THR A 103 16.45 -6.71 7.56
CA THR A 103 17.86 -6.80 7.98
C THR A 103 18.80 -6.27 6.90
N ARG A 104 18.41 -6.39 5.63
CA ARG A 104 19.12 -5.85 4.46
C ARG A 104 18.09 -5.27 3.48
N PRO A 105 18.36 -4.14 2.80
CA PRO A 105 17.49 -3.64 1.75
C PRO A 105 17.27 -4.67 0.63
N ALA A 106 16.03 -4.81 0.19
CA ALA A 106 15.64 -5.76 -0.86
C ALA A 106 15.07 -5.05 -2.09
N THR A 107 15.13 -5.68 -3.25
CA THR A 107 14.54 -5.16 -4.51
C THR A 107 13.43 -6.07 -5.04
N ARG A 108 13.25 -7.24 -4.44
CA ARG A 108 12.14 -8.15 -4.73
C ARG A 108 11.59 -8.79 -3.45
N VAL A 109 10.27 -8.97 -3.40
CA VAL A 109 9.59 -9.74 -2.35
C VAL A 109 8.64 -10.74 -3.00
N ARG A 110 8.76 -12.01 -2.62
CA ARG A 110 7.85 -13.09 -3.03
C ARG A 110 6.96 -13.51 -1.87
N ALA A 111 5.75 -13.96 -2.15
CA ALA A 111 4.83 -14.50 -1.16
C ALA A 111 4.30 -15.90 -1.55
N GLU A 112 4.38 -16.83 -0.62
CA GLU A 112 3.80 -18.17 -0.68
C GLU A 112 2.60 -18.22 0.25
N ILE A 113 1.44 -18.65 -0.27
CA ILE A 113 0.16 -18.62 0.46
C ILE A 113 -0.32 -20.05 0.72
N THR A 114 -0.44 -20.40 2.00
CA THR A 114 -1.10 -21.64 2.43
C THR A 114 -2.57 -21.35 2.69
N ALA A 115 -3.45 -21.71 1.76
CA ALA A 115 -4.90 -21.47 1.88
C ALA A 115 -5.76 -22.61 1.31
N GLN A 116 -6.99 -22.74 1.79
CA GLN A 116 -8.07 -23.44 1.09
C GLN A 116 -8.89 -22.39 0.33
N VAL A 117 -8.95 -22.50 -1.00
CA VAL A 117 -9.65 -21.55 -1.87
C VAL A 117 -10.75 -22.29 -2.64
N PRO A 118 -12.04 -22.12 -2.29
CA PRO A 118 -13.14 -22.74 -3.02
C PRO A 118 -13.36 -22.05 -4.38
N ALA A 119 -14.10 -22.72 -5.27
CA ALA A 119 -14.46 -22.16 -6.58
C ALA A 119 -15.20 -20.81 -6.43
N GLY A 120 -14.73 -19.79 -7.15
CA GLY A 120 -15.30 -18.44 -7.09
C GLY A 120 -14.80 -17.57 -5.92
N ALA A 121 -13.81 -18.02 -5.16
CA ALA A 121 -13.03 -17.19 -4.23
C ALA A 121 -11.61 -16.96 -4.74
N THR A 122 -10.96 -15.90 -4.28
CA THR A 122 -9.51 -15.66 -4.50
C THR A 122 -8.82 -15.23 -3.21
N VAL A 123 -7.50 -15.44 -3.16
CA VAL A 123 -6.61 -14.88 -2.14
C VAL A 123 -5.40 -14.32 -2.84
N GLU A 124 -5.01 -13.09 -2.49
CA GLU A 124 -3.84 -12.41 -3.05
C GLU A 124 -3.03 -11.80 -1.91
N ALA A 125 -1.75 -12.16 -1.81
CA ALA A 125 -0.80 -11.48 -0.95
C ALA A 125 -0.15 -10.33 -1.73
N GLN A 126 -0.38 -9.11 -1.28
CA GLN A 126 0.21 -7.89 -1.83
C GLN A 126 1.24 -7.33 -0.86
N VAL A 127 2.26 -6.67 -1.38
CA VAL A 127 3.30 -6.00 -0.58
C VAL A 127 3.56 -4.60 -1.10
N ARG A 128 3.98 -3.73 -0.19
CA ARG A 128 4.61 -2.43 -0.51
C ARG A 128 5.90 -2.29 0.25
N GLY A 129 6.86 -1.58 -0.34
CA GLY A 129 8.19 -1.36 0.24
C GLY A 129 8.44 0.12 0.56
N TRP A 130 9.09 0.39 1.67
CA TRP A 130 9.50 1.73 2.07
C TRP A 130 10.83 2.11 1.41
N ARG A 131 10.80 3.14 0.58
CA ARG A 131 11.97 3.82 0.00
C ARG A 131 12.24 5.12 0.78
N VAL A 132 13.34 5.80 0.48
CA VAL A 132 13.64 7.13 1.04
C VAL A 132 12.49 8.12 0.81
N SER A 133 11.92 8.14 -0.41
CA SER A 133 10.77 8.96 -0.80
C SER A 133 9.40 8.48 -0.27
N GLY A 134 9.36 7.39 0.50
CA GLY A 134 8.14 6.81 1.08
C GLY A 134 7.75 5.46 0.49
N TRP A 135 6.50 5.07 0.74
CA TRP A 135 5.94 3.81 0.27
C TRP A 135 5.91 3.71 -1.27
N SER A 136 6.25 2.53 -1.78
CA SER A 136 5.83 2.07 -3.10
C SER A 136 4.33 1.83 -3.14
N GLU A 137 3.79 1.69 -4.35
CA GLU A 137 2.49 1.06 -4.57
C GLU A 137 2.42 -0.35 -3.98
N TRP A 138 1.21 -0.80 -3.68
CA TRP A 138 0.91 -2.22 -3.44
C TRP A 138 1.11 -3.03 -4.72
N ARG A 139 1.78 -4.18 -4.61
CA ARG A 139 2.09 -5.09 -5.73
C ARG A 139 1.82 -6.54 -5.33
N ALA A 140 1.26 -7.33 -6.24
CA ALA A 140 1.07 -8.76 -6.05
C ALA A 140 2.43 -9.45 -5.78
N ALA A 141 2.57 -10.09 -4.63
CA ALA A 141 3.81 -10.72 -4.19
C ALA A 141 3.90 -12.20 -4.60
N THR A 142 2.77 -12.85 -4.90
CA THR A 142 2.72 -14.24 -5.39
C THR A 142 3.43 -14.41 -6.73
N ALA A 143 3.40 -13.40 -7.60
CA ALA A 143 4.17 -13.36 -8.85
C ALA A 143 5.63 -12.87 -8.66
N GLY A 144 6.02 -12.50 -7.44
CA GLY A 144 7.26 -11.79 -7.13
C GLY A 144 7.14 -10.29 -7.40
N ALA A 145 6.84 -9.52 -6.35
CA ALA A 145 6.81 -8.06 -6.42
C ALA A 145 8.23 -7.51 -6.56
N VAL A 146 8.53 -6.87 -7.69
CA VAL A 146 9.80 -6.17 -7.94
C VAL A 146 9.63 -4.67 -7.72
N PHE A 147 10.61 -4.09 -7.03
CA PHE A 147 10.73 -2.66 -6.76
C PHE A 147 11.82 -2.03 -7.64
N ASP A 148 11.56 -0.79 -8.06
CA ASP A 148 12.43 0.06 -8.87
C ASP A 148 13.68 0.55 -8.12
N ARG A 149 13.60 0.57 -6.79
CA ARG A 149 14.65 0.96 -5.84
C ARG A 149 14.70 -0.04 -4.67
N PRO A 150 15.84 -0.19 -3.97
CA PRO A 150 15.90 -0.95 -2.72
C PRO A 150 14.94 -0.41 -1.67
N VAL A 151 14.27 -1.31 -0.95
CA VAL A 151 13.32 -0.99 0.12
C VAL A 151 13.83 -1.51 1.46
N SER A 152 13.67 -0.73 2.53
CA SER A 152 14.19 -1.06 3.87
C SER A 152 13.11 -1.55 4.84
N ARG A 153 11.84 -1.34 4.51
CA ARG A 153 10.69 -1.94 5.21
C ARG A 153 9.72 -2.52 4.21
N VAL A 154 9.02 -3.58 4.58
CA VAL A 154 7.97 -4.21 3.79
C VAL A 154 6.71 -4.30 4.63
N GLN A 155 5.58 -3.88 4.06
CA GLN A 155 4.25 -4.13 4.65
C GLN A 155 3.48 -5.08 3.74
N THR A 156 2.69 -5.97 4.33
CA THR A 156 1.91 -6.97 3.60
C THR A 156 0.43 -6.69 3.77
N ARG A 157 -0.35 -6.92 2.71
CA ARG A 157 -1.81 -6.93 2.73
C ARG A 157 -2.31 -8.23 2.11
N VAL A 158 -3.19 -8.95 2.81
CA VAL A 158 -3.83 -10.16 2.29
C VAL A 158 -5.24 -9.80 1.86
N VAL A 159 -5.48 -9.80 0.56
CA VAL A 159 -6.79 -9.52 -0.06
C VAL A 159 -7.52 -10.85 -0.28
N LEU A 160 -8.75 -10.95 0.19
CA LEU A 160 -9.64 -12.08 -0.06
C LEU A 160 -10.83 -11.58 -0.89
N THR A 161 -11.24 -12.33 -1.91
CA THR A 161 -12.52 -12.10 -2.59
C THR A 161 -13.36 -13.36 -2.66
N ALA A 162 -14.68 -13.21 -2.76
CA ALA A 162 -15.62 -14.28 -3.06
C ALA A 162 -16.78 -13.72 -3.89
N ARG A 163 -17.28 -14.49 -4.85
CA ARG A 163 -18.59 -14.18 -5.48
C ARG A 163 -19.66 -14.10 -4.40
N ALA A 164 -20.55 -13.12 -4.49
CA ALA A 164 -21.54 -12.81 -3.47
C ALA A 164 -22.41 -14.04 -3.12
N GLY A 165 -22.47 -14.38 -1.83
CA GLY A 165 -23.18 -15.58 -1.34
C GLY A 165 -22.41 -16.89 -1.51
N GLY A 166 -21.22 -16.88 -2.12
CA GLY A 166 -20.36 -18.04 -2.30
C GLY A 166 -19.53 -18.41 -1.07
N ALA A 167 -18.86 -19.57 -1.16
CA ALA A 167 -17.95 -20.02 -0.11
C ALA A 167 -16.69 -19.13 -0.02
N THR A 168 -16.20 -18.89 1.19
CA THR A 168 -15.03 -18.02 1.44
C THR A 168 -13.74 -18.82 1.55
N ALA A 169 -12.63 -18.25 1.06
CA ALA A 169 -11.31 -18.82 1.28
C ALA A 169 -10.91 -18.84 2.77
N THR A 170 -9.97 -19.72 3.12
CA THR A 170 -9.37 -19.84 4.45
C THR A 170 -7.86 -19.79 4.34
N VAL A 171 -7.24 -18.70 4.79
CA VAL A 171 -5.78 -18.51 4.75
C VAL A 171 -5.18 -18.96 6.08
N ARG A 172 -4.25 -19.92 6.03
CA ARG A 172 -3.55 -20.47 7.21
C ARG A 172 -2.19 -19.84 7.45
N GLY A 173 -1.53 -19.38 6.39
CA GLY A 173 -0.22 -18.74 6.47
C GLY A 173 0.15 -18.05 5.17
N VAL A 174 0.98 -17.02 5.29
CA VAL A 174 1.55 -16.25 4.18
C VAL A 174 3.04 -16.08 4.50
N GLN A 175 3.90 -16.84 3.82
CA GLN A 175 5.36 -16.77 4.01
C GLN A 175 5.97 -15.86 2.95
N LEU A 176 6.81 -14.93 3.39
CA LEU A 176 7.47 -13.94 2.56
C LEU A 176 8.96 -14.24 2.47
N THR A 177 9.53 -14.06 1.28
CA THR A 177 10.97 -14.02 1.04
C THR A 177 11.34 -12.70 0.39
N ALA A 178 12.21 -11.91 1.03
CA ALA A 178 12.80 -10.69 0.46
C ALA A 178 14.22 -10.96 -0.03
N ASP A 179 14.52 -10.62 -1.27
CA ASP A 179 15.84 -10.81 -1.86
C ASP A 179 16.25 -9.63 -2.76
N ALA A 180 17.52 -9.65 -3.19
CA ALA A 180 18.06 -8.68 -4.12
C ALA A 180 18.17 -9.30 -5.52
N THR A 181 17.57 -8.63 -6.49
CA THR A 181 17.86 -8.80 -7.92
C THR A 181 18.26 -7.47 -8.54
N ALA A 182 18.87 -7.51 -9.73
CA ALA A 182 19.19 -6.32 -10.51
C ALA A 182 17.92 -5.44 -10.66
N ALA A 183 17.91 -4.27 -10.03
CA ALA A 183 16.79 -3.36 -10.05
C ALA A 183 16.83 -2.52 -11.32
N VAL A 184 15.73 -2.48 -12.05
CA VAL A 184 15.57 -1.56 -13.18
C VAL A 184 15.09 -0.23 -12.63
N SER A 185 16.03 0.72 -12.47
CA SER A 185 15.70 2.08 -12.01
C SER A 185 15.11 2.91 -13.15
N ALA A 186 13.91 3.46 -12.92
CA ALA A 186 13.35 4.56 -13.69
C ALA A 186 12.71 5.56 -12.73
N ALA A 187 13.51 6.53 -12.25
CA ALA A 187 12.96 7.68 -11.56
C ALA A 187 11.99 8.40 -12.52
N THR A 188 10.75 8.56 -12.10
CA THR A 188 9.75 9.30 -12.88
C THR A 188 9.43 10.61 -12.14
N PRO A 189 9.23 11.74 -12.84
CA PRO A 189 8.48 12.86 -12.28
C PRO A 189 7.13 12.40 -11.71
N GLY A 190 6.59 13.13 -10.73
CA GLY A 190 5.23 12.91 -10.24
C GLY A 190 4.25 12.98 -11.41
N ARG A 191 3.73 11.84 -11.83
CA ARG A 191 2.92 11.71 -13.04
C ARG A 191 1.66 12.55 -12.89
N THR A 192 1.26 13.24 -13.95
CA THR A 192 0.04 14.06 -13.97
C THR A 192 -0.74 13.75 -15.24
N TYR A 193 -2.05 13.50 -15.10
CA TYR A 193 -2.95 13.19 -16.21
C TYR A 193 -4.26 13.96 -16.08
N ARG A 194 -4.86 14.29 -17.22
CA ARG A 194 -6.21 14.88 -17.28
C ARG A 194 -7.24 13.77 -17.31
N VAL A 195 -8.12 13.74 -16.31
CA VAL A 195 -9.17 12.71 -16.17
C VAL A 195 -10.50 13.36 -15.83
N TYR A 196 -11.60 12.66 -16.14
CA TYR A 196 -12.93 13.11 -15.76
C TYR A 196 -13.21 12.73 -14.32
N ALA A 197 -13.62 13.71 -13.50
CA ALA A 197 -13.95 13.54 -12.10
C ALA A 197 -15.46 13.58 -11.87
N THR A 198 -15.93 12.62 -11.08
CA THR A 198 -17.31 12.50 -10.60
C THR A 198 -17.37 12.72 -9.09
N ARG A 199 -18.51 13.23 -8.58
CA ARG A 199 -18.77 13.25 -7.13
C ARG A 199 -19.14 11.84 -6.66
N ILE A 200 -18.49 11.35 -5.60
CA ILE A 200 -18.68 9.97 -5.11
C ILE A 200 -20.05 9.74 -4.43
N GLY A 201 -20.53 10.71 -3.63
CA GLY A 201 -21.87 10.68 -3.03
C GLY A 201 -22.12 9.63 -1.93
N LEU A 202 -21.08 9.00 -1.37
CA LEU A 202 -21.15 7.83 -0.47
C LEU A 202 -21.26 8.16 1.03
N VAL A 203 -21.85 9.30 1.43
CA VAL A 203 -21.95 9.68 2.85
C VAL A 203 -22.71 8.62 3.67
N GLY A 204 -22.12 8.17 4.78
CA GLY A 204 -22.62 7.10 5.63
C GLY A 204 -22.15 5.68 5.26
N GLU A 205 -21.64 5.48 4.04
CA GLU A 205 -21.09 4.19 3.60
C GLU A 205 -19.63 3.99 4.05
N LEU A 206 -19.12 2.76 3.93
CA LEU A 206 -17.71 2.45 4.16
C LEU A 206 -16.91 2.60 2.86
N THR A 207 -15.84 3.39 2.92
CA THR A 207 -14.76 3.38 1.91
C THR A 207 -13.98 2.06 1.91
N ALA A 208 -13.29 1.76 0.81
CA ALA A 208 -12.48 0.54 0.68
C ALA A 208 -11.37 0.39 1.73
N ASN A 209 -10.92 1.44 2.42
CA ASN A 209 -9.98 1.33 3.55
C ASN A 209 -10.64 1.23 4.94
N GLY A 210 -11.96 1.06 5.01
CA GLY A 210 -12.70 0.82 6.25
C GLY A 210 -13.21 2.08 6.94
N ARG A 211 -12.96 3.29 6.41
CA ARG A 211 -13.53 4.53 6.99
C ARG A 211 -14.98 4.72 6.58
N THR A 212 -15.86 5.03 7.55
CA THR A 212 -17.20 5.59 7.27
C THR A 212 -17.11 7.03 6.76
N VAL A 213 -17.62 7.27 5.55
CA VAL A 213 -17.64 8.59 4.90
C VAL A 213 -18.49 9.56 5.70
N GLN A 214 -17.90 10.69 6.08
CA GLN A 214 -18.60 11.79 6.74
C GLN A 214 -19.09 12.84 5.72
N PRO A 215 -20.11 13.65 6.04
CA PRO A 215 -20.44 14.83 5.25
C PRO A 215 -19.20 15.72 5.08
N ARG A 216 -18.98 16.23 3.86
CA ARG A 216 -17.83 17.11 3.53
C ARG A 216 -16.45 16.48 3.76
N ASP A 217 -16.35 15.15 3.72
CA ASP A 217 -15.05 14.49 3.76
C ASP A 217 -14.15 14.86 2.57
N HIS A 218 -12.84 14.87 2.80
CA HIS A 218 -11.83 15.24 1.82
C HIS A 218 -10.95 14.04 1.45
N PHE A 219 -11.31 13.32 0.39
CA PHE A 219 -10.55 12.19 -0.18
C PHE A 219 -10.90 11.97 -1.66
N ALA A 220 -10.11 11.12 -2.31
CA ALA A 220 -10.39 10.60 -3.65
C ALA A 220 -10.57 9.07 -3.64
N ALA A 221 -11.36 8.57 -4.59
CA ALA A 221 -11.31 7.18 -5.02
C ALA A 221 -10.53 7.07 -6.34
N LEU A 222 -9.69 6.04 -6.46
CA LEU A 222 -9.03 5.70 -7.71
C LEU A 222 -9.38 4.29 -8.17
N PRO A 223 -9.45 4.02 -9.48
CA PRO A 223 -9.91 2.74 -9.99
C PRO A 223 -8.87 1.60 -9.85
N SER A 224 -7.92 1.72 -8.92
CA SER A 224 -6.97 0.66 -8.55
C SER A 224 -6.61 0.66 -7.06
N ARG A 225 -6.51 -0.54 -6.49
CA ARG A 225 -6.06 -0.81 -5.11
C ARG A 225 -4.57 -0.55 -4.86
N ARG A 226 -3.79 -0.32 -5.91
CA ARG A 226 -2.35 -0.07 -5.83
C ARG A 226 -2.02 1.23 -5.10
N GLY A 227 -2.87 2.24 -5.28
CA GLY A 227 -2.82 3.53 -4.58
C GLY A 227 -3.80 3.66 -3.41
N LEU A 228 -4.30 2.57 -2.82
CA LEU A 228 -5.23 2.65 -1.68
C LEU A 228 -4.49 2.80 -0.35
N SER A 229 -4.72 3.91 0.35
CA SER A 229 -4.08 4.21 1.64
C SER A 229 -4.74 3.44 2.78
N PRO A 230 -3.97 2.88 3.74
CA PRO A 230 -4.52 2.41 5.02
C PRO A 230 -5.41 3.42 5.73
N LEU A 231 -6.25 2.94 6.63
CA LEU A 231 -7.09 3.77 7.50
C LEU A 231 -6.24 4.84 8.22
N ASN A 232 -6.76 6.06 8.36
CA ASN A 232 -6.08 7.19 9.00
C ASN A 232 -4.69 7.54 8.41
N SER A 233 -4.48 7.29 7.12
CA SER A 233 -3.25 7.67 6.41
C SER A 233 -3.53 8.33 5.06
N GLY A 234 -2.53 8.99 4.49
CA GLY A 234 -2.55 9.51 3.12
C GLY A 234 -1.29 9.10 2.35
N ASP A 235 -0.74 7.92 2.68
CA ASP A 235 0.45 7.33 2.04
C ASP A 235 0.41 7.50 0.52
N TYR A 236 -0.76 7.27 -0.06
CA TYR A 236 -1.11 7.67 -1.42
C TYR A 236 -2.02 8.90 -1.36
N THR A 237 -1.45 10.05 -1.73
CA THR A 237 -2.17 11.31 -1.90
C THR A 237 -2.14 11.69 -3.37
N VAL A 238 -3.27 12.16 -3.90
CA VAL A 238 -3.34 12.84 -5.19
C VAL A 238 -3.39 14.35 -4.98
N ARG A 239 -2.83 15.12 -5.92
CA ARG A 239 -3.14 16.55 -6.06
C ARG A 239 -4.07 16.70 -7.26
N VAL A 240 -5.34 17.00 -7.00
CA VAL A 240 -6.35 17.29 -8.03
C VAL A 240 -6.40 18.79 -8.26
N CYS A 241 -6.50 19.25 -9.50
CA CYS A 241 -6.67 20.65 -9.86
C CYS A 241 -7.77 20.84 -10.89
N THR A 242 -8.44 21.99 -10.84
CA THR A 242 -9.23 22.47 -11.98
C THR A 242 -8.31 22.67 -13.20
N THR A 243 -8.80 22.43 -14.42
CA THR A 243 -7.98 22.48 -15.65
C THR A 243 -7.39 23.86 -15.98
N ASN A 244 -7.93 24.92 -15.38
CA ASN A 244 -7.38 26.27 -15.42
C ASN A 244 -6.36 26.57 -14.31
N GLY A 245 -6.02 25.59 -13.47
CA GLY A 245 -5.08 25.70 -12.35
C GLY A 245 -5.51 26.64 -11.20
N SER A 246 -6.72 27.20 -11.25
CA SER A 246 -7.16 28.23 -10.29
C SER A 246 -7.39 27.69 -8.87
N ARG A 247 -7.77 26.41 -8.74
CA ARG A 247 -7.88 25.69 -7.46
C ARG A 247 -7.32 24.28 -7.55
N CYS A 248 -6.71 23.84 -6.45
CA CYS A 248 -6.26 22.46 -6.28
C CYS A 248 -6.58 21.94 -4.87
N GLU A 249 -6.73 20.63 -4.73
CA GLU A 249 -6.72 19.96 -3.44
C GLU A 249 -5.73 18.79 -3.40
N TYR A 250 -5.01 18.66 -2.29
CA TYR A 250 -4.27 17.45 -1.96
C TYR A 250 -5.16 16.54 -1.13
N ALA A 251 -5.61 15.44 -1.74
CA ALA A 251 -6.58 14.51 -1.16
C ALA A 251 -5.95 13.10 -1.02
N PRO A 252 -6.02 12.46 0.15
CA PRO A 252 -5.63 11.07 0.31
C PRO A 252 -6.59 10.15 -0.46
N VAL A 253 -6.08 9.00 -0.89
CA VAL A 253 -6.88 7.98 -1.57
C VAL A 253 -7.37 6.95 -0.56
N TRP A 254 -8.65 6.99 -0.22
CA TRP A 254 -9.28 6.10 0.78
C TRP A 254 -10.25 5.08 0.20
N ASP A 255 -10.69 5.27 -1.04
CA ASP A 255 -11.67 4.41 -1.69
C ASP A 255 -11.23 3.94 -3.08
N VAL A 256 -11.96 2.97 -3.65
CA VAL A 256 -11.59 2.31 -4.91
C VAL A 256 -12.76 2.32 -5.89
N GLY A 257 -12.54 3.00 -7.01
CA GLY A 257 -13.54 3.35 -8.02
C GLY A 257 -13.10 4.63 -8.74
N PRO A 258 -13.77 5.08 -9.80
CA PRO A 258 -15.03 4.57 -10.36
C PRO A 258 -14.83 3.36 -11.29
N TRP A 259 -15.90 2.59 -11.51
CA TRP A 259 -16.02 1.47 -12.47
C TRP A 259 -15.10 0.26 -12.22
N ASN A 260 -13.78 0.46 -12.17
CA ASN A 260 -12.76 -0.57 -12.03
C ASN A 260 -12.09 -0.53 -10.64
N THR A 261 -11.35 -1.60 -10.32
CA THR A 261 -10.55 -1.72 -9.09
C THR A 261 -9.12 -2.24 -9.33
N ARG A 262 -8.77 -2.43 -10.61
CA ARG A 262 -7.45 -2.88 -11.13
C ARG A 262 -6.99 -2.05 -12.35
N ASP A 263 -7.41 -0.80 -12.43
CA ASP A 263 -7.02 0.14 -13.49
C ASP A 263 -6.12 1.26 -12.95
N ASP A 264 -4.84 0.96 -12.76
CA ASP A 264 -3.79 1.91 -12.41
C ASP A 264 -3.29 2.65 -13.67
N TYR A 265 -4.19 3.31 -14.40
CA TYR A 265 -3.91 3.94 -15.70
C TYR A 265 -2.75 4.94 -15.72
N TRP A 266 -2.34 5.46 -14.55
CA TRP A 266 -1.16 6.30 -14.42
C TRP A 266 0.16 5.52 -14.60
N ASN A 267 0.16 4.19 -14.57
CA ASN A 267 1.33 3.34 -14.78
C ASN A 267 1.54 2.98 -16.27
N PRO A 268 2.80 2.79 -16.71
CA PRO A 268 3.10 2.41 -18.09
C PRO A 268 2.67 0.97 -18.38
N SER A 269 2.37 0.64 -19.64
CA SER A 269 1.83 -0.66 -20.09
C SER A 269 2.58 -1.88 -19.55
N ALA A 270 3.91 -1.80 -19.41
CA ALA A 270 4.75 -2.86 -18.86
C ALA A 270 4.34 -3.29 -17.44
N VAL A 271 3.88 -2.35 -16.60
CA VAL A 271 3.58 -2.59 -15.17
C VAL A 271 2.13 -2.34 -14.75
N ARG A 272 1.31 -1.67 -15.58
CA ARG A 272 -0.15 -1.51 -15.38
C ARG A 272 -0.79 -2.87 -15.10
N GLU A 273 -1.76 -2.94 -14.19
CA GLU A 273 -2.37 -4.17 -13.70
C GLU A 273 -3.23 -4.83 -14.78
N ASN A 274 -4.29 -4.14 -15.23
CA ASN A 274 -5.12 -4.52 -16.38
C ASN A 274 -4.89 -3.55 -17.57
N TRP A 275 -5.61 -3.79 -18.67
CA TRP A 275 -5.79 -2.82 -19.77
C TRP A 275 -4.47 -2.29 -20.38
N LYS A 276 -3.43 -3.14 -20.40
CA LYS A 276 -2.06 -2.80 -20.81
C LYS A 276 -1.91 -2.24 -22.22
N ASN A 277 -2.88 -2.49 -23.10
CA ASN A 277 -2.91 -1.97 -24.47
C ASN A 277 -3.52 -0.55 -24.58
N LEU A 278 -4.14 -0.01 -23.52
CA LEU A 278 -4.56 1.38 -23.50
C LEU A 278 -3.36 2.31 -23.29
N PRO A 279 -3.35 3.50 -23.92
CA PRO A 279 -2.36 4.53 -23.65
C PRO A 279 -2.24 4.84 -22.16
N GLN A 280 -1.02 5.11 -21.71
CA GLN A 280 -0.77 5.57 -20.35
C GLN A 280 -1.51 6.90 -20.11
N GLY A 281 -2.10 7.05 -18.92
CA GLY A 281 -2.92 8.20 -18.56
C GLY A 281 -4.39 8.11 -19.02
N ARG A 282 -4.78 7.08 -19.81
CA ARG A 282 -6.18 6.86 -20.22
C ARG A 282 -6.85 5.84 -19.29
N PRO A 283 -7.82 6.24 -18.45
CA PRO A 283 -8.67 5.32 -17.70
C PRO A 283 -9.44 4.39 -18.65
N GLU A 284 -9.69 3.16 -18.23
CA GLU A 284 -10.45 2.22 -19.04
C GLU A 284 -11.90 2.66 -19.22
N ALA A 285 -12.56 3.15 -18.16
CA ALA A 285 -13.92 3.68 -18.25
C ALA A 285 -14.04 4.82 -19.27
N GLN A 286 -13.01 5.68 -19.40
CA GLN A 286 -12.95 6.67 -20.47
C GLN A 286 -12.89 6.02 -21.86
N ALA A 287 -12.11 4.97 -22.05
CA ALA A 287 -12.01 4.26 -23.33
C ALA A 287 -13.29 3.47 -23.67
N ALA A 288 -13.93 2.87 -22.67
CA ALA A 288 -15.21 2.18 -22.79
C ALA A 288 -16.32 3.15 -23.22
N TYR A 289 -16.46 4.27 -22.50
CA TYR A 289 -17.48 5.30 -22.78
C TYR A 289 -17.28 5.99 -24.13
N GLN A 290 -16.05 6.38 -24.48
CA GLN A 290 -15.78 7.20 -25.67
C GLN A 290 -15.58 6.41 -26.96
N SER A 291 -15.23 5.11 -26.86
CA SER A 291 -14.79 4.31 -28.02
C SER A 291 -15.24 2.85 -27.98
N GLY A 292 -16.14 2.47 -27.06
CA GLY A 292 -16.65 1.09 -26.98
C GLY A 292 -15.59 0.05 -26.59
N TYR A 293 -14.46 0.46 -26.01
CA TYR A 293 -13.44 -0.46 -25.51
C TYR A 293 -14.07 -1.45 -24.52
N ASN A 294 -13.59 -2.71 -24.53
CA ASN A 294 -14.18 -3.82 -23.77
C ASN A 294 -15.71 -3.98 -23.99
N GLY A 295 -16.21 -3.62 -25.17
CA GLY A 295 -17.65 -3.62 -25.48
C GLY A 295 -18.45 -2.55 -24.74
N GLY A 296 -17.81 -1.47 -24.32
CA GLY A 296 -18.42 -0.40 -23.51
C GLY A 296 -18.64 -0.78 -22.05
N ARG A 297 -17.89 -1.75 -21.52
CA ARG A 297 -18.10 -2.34 -20.18
C ARG A 297 -16.87 -2.27 -19.31
N ASP A 298 -17.07 -2.18 -18.00
CA ASP A 298 -15.98 -2.25 -17.01
C ASP A 298 -15.47 -3.68 -16.76
N GLN A 299 -14.48 -3.83 -15.86
CA GLN A 299 -13.94 -5.14 -15.44
C GLN A 299 -14.97 -6.12 -14.84
N PHE A 300 -16.16 -5.65 -14.47
CA PHE A 300 -17.25 -6.46 -13.92
C PHE A 300 -18.33 -6.76 -14.98
N GLY A 301 -18.16 -6.27 -16.22
CA GLY A 301 -19.10 -6.44 -17.31
C GLY A 301 -20.28 -5.46 -17.28
N ARG A 302 -20.28 -4.46 -16.39
CA ARG A 302 -21.33 -3.42 -16.33
C ARG A 302 -21.09 -2.39 -17.43
N THR A 303 -22.15 -1.93 -18.09
CA THR A 303 -22.05 -0.84 -19.07
C THR A 303 -21.54 0.43 -18.41
N VAL A 304 -20.50 1.03 -18.98
CA VAL A 304 -19.89 2.28 -18.47
C VAL A 304 -20.73 3.47 -18.92
N LEU A 305 -21.25 4.24 -17.97
CA LEU A 305 -22.20 5.34 -18.23
C LEU A 305 -21.56 6.73 -18.23
N ASN A 306 -20.28 6.85 -17.85
CA ASN A 306 -19.52 8.08 -17.88
C ASN A 306 -18.01 7.79 -17.99
N PRO A 307 -17.17 8.74 -18.46
CA PRO A 307 -15.74 8.50 -18.69
C PRO A 307 -14.88 8.69 -17.43
N ALA A 308 -15.44 8.52 -16.23
CA ALA A 308 -14.77 8.91 -14.99
C ALA A 308 -13.49 8.08 -14.72
N GLY A 309 -12.42 8.76 -14.31
CA GLY A 309 -11.14 8.17 -13.93
C GLY A 309 -10.76 8.40 -12.46
N ILE A 310 -11.59 9.14 -11.72
CA ILE A 310 -11.42 9.48 -10.30
C ILE A 310 -12.80 9.86 -9.76
N ASP A 311 -13.14 9.40 -8.55
CA ASP A 311 -14.26 9.98 -7.79
C ASP A 311 -13.71 10.88 -6.68
N LEU A 312 -14.43 11.95 -6.38
CA LEU A 312 -14.08 12.92 -5.36
C LEU A 312 -15.15 12.94 -4.26
N ALA A 313 -14.69 12.94 -3.01
CA ALA A 313 -15.54 13.13 -1.85
C ALA A 313 -16.11 14.56 -1.80
N ASP A 314 -17.19 14.73 -1.03
CA ASP A 314 -17.99 15.96 -0.98
C ASP A 314 -17.17 17.22 -0.65
N GLY A 315 -16.23 17.13 0.29
CA GLY A 315 -15.32 18.23 0.63
C GLY A 315 -14.32 18.51 -0.48
N THR A 316 -13.68 17.48 -1.05
CA THR A 316 -12.74 17.65 -2.17
C THR A 316 -13.42 18.28 -3.40
N PHE A 317 -14.65 17.87 -3.70
CA PHE A 317 -15.43 18.37 -4.83
C PHE A 317 -15.91 19.83 -4.62
N TRP A 318 -16.61 20.11 -3.51
CA TRP A 318 -17.23 21.42 -3.27
C TRP A 318 -16.31 22.45 -2.60
N ASP A 319 -15.49 22.05 -1.62
CA ASP A 319 -14.63 22.98 -0.86
C ASP A 319 -13.24 23.10 -1.49
N GLY A 320 -12.63 21.96 -1.83
CA GLY A 320 -11.33 21.87 -2.47
C GLY A 320 -11.31 22.57 -3.82
N LEU A 321 -12.05 22.00 -4.77
CA LEU A 321 -12.05 22.44 -6.17
C LEU A 321 -13.12 23.46 -6.51
N ARG A 322 -14.20 23.57 -5.70
CA ARG A 322 -15.40 24.37 -6.00
C ARG A 322 -16.06 23.97 -7.32
N LEU A 323 -16.13 22.68 -7.60
CA LEU A 323 -16.89 22.15 -8.73
C LEU A 323 -18.39 22.25 -8.44
N THR A 324 -19.16 22.65 -9.45
CA THR A 324 -20.63 22.68 -9.43
C THR A 324 -21.23 21.46 -10.14
N THR A 325 -20.45 20.79 -10.99
CA THR A 325 -20.82 19.58 -11.73
C THR A 325 -19.57 18.76 -12.05
N ASN A 326 -19.75 17.53 -12.52
CA ASN A 326 -18.68 16.63 -12.92
C ASN A 326 -17.84 17.27 -14.05
N ALA A 327 -16.52 17.18 -13.94
CA ALA A 327 -15.61 17.99 -14.76
C ALA A 327 -14.30 17.25 -15.08
N TRP A 328 -13.64 17.66 -16.15
CA TRP A 328 -12.23 17.33 -16.34
C TRP A 328 -11.37 18.04 -15.28
N VAL A 329 -10.39 17.33 -14.75
CA VAL A 329 -9.42 17.80 -13.75
C VAL A 329 -8.04 17.28 -14.10
N ASP A 330 -7.00 17.98 -13.65
CA ASP A 330 -5.62 17.53 -13.75
C ASP A 330 -5.20 16.90 -12.42
N VAL A 331 -4.81 15.63 -12.44
CA VAL A 331 -4.52 14.82 -11.24
C VAL A 331 -3.06 14.41 -11.24
N ALA A 332 -2.32 14.75 -10.18
CA ALA A 332 -0.95 14.30 -9.95
C ALA A 332 -0.89 13.20 -8.88
N TYR A 333 -0.17 12.10 -9.15
CA TYR A 333 -0.11 10.89 -8.32
C TYR A 333 1.18 10.91 -7.48
N LEU A 334 1.13 11.40 -6.24
CA LEU A 334 2.32 11.93 -5.55
C LEU A 334 3.30 10.85 -5.04
N TRP A 335 2.91 9.57 -5.04
CA TRP A 335 3.82 8.44 -4.77
C TRP A 335 4.65 8.02 -5.99
N THR A 336 4.34 8.55 -7.18
CA THR A 336 5.08 8.28 -8.42
C THR A 336 6.28 9.21 -8.63
N GLY A 337 6.41 10.26 -7.80
CA GLY A 337 7.56 11.16 -7.77
C GLY A 337 8.31 11.10 -6.45
N ASP A 338 9.51 11.68 -6.42
CA ASP A 338 10.46 11.67 -5.29
C ASP A 338 10.48 12.99 -4.51
N GLY A 339 11.36 13.06 -3.50
CA GLY A 339 11.67 14.27 -2.72
C GLY A 339 10.97 14.40 -1.37
N PRO A 340 11.35 15.41 -0.57
CA PRO A 340 10.79 15.65 0.76
C PRO A 340 9.30 15.91 0.72
N ARG A 341 8.59 15.42 1.73
CA ARG A 341 7.13 15.59 1.86
C ARG A 341 6.70 15.68 3.32
N GLY A 342 5.74 16.55 3.58
CA GLY A 342 5.12 16.73 4.88
C GLY A 342 3.76 16.04 4.95
N VAL A 343 3.45 15.44 6.09
CA VAL A 343 2.11 14.90 6.39
C VAL A 343 1.29 16.03 7.01
N VAL A 344 0.16 16.37 6.38
CA VAL A 344 -0.83 17.30 6.97
C VAL A 344 -1.55 16.56 8.09
N GLY A 345 -1.27 16.90 9.35
CA GLY A 345 -1.80 16.15 10.50
C GLY A 345 -3.25 16.49 10.87
N ASP A 346 -3.67 17.70 10.51
CA ASP A 346 -5.02 18.24 10.70
C ASP A 346 -5.43 19.12 9.51
N GLY A 347 -6.71 19.15 9.16
CA GLY A 347 -7.20 19.83 7.96
C GLY A 347 -8.71 19.74 7.75
N PRO A 348 -9.23 20.33 6.65
CA PRO A 348 -8.50 20.80 5.48
C PRO A 348 -7.64 22.06 5.74
N LEU A 349 -6.36 21.98 5.43
CA LEU A 349 -5.37 23.05 5.58
C LEU A 349 -5.38 23.98 4.37
N ASN A 350 -5.45 25.29 4.59
CA ASN A 350 -5.36 26.30 3.54
C ASN A 350 -3.97 26.32 2.87
N ILE A 351 -3.94 26.16 1.55
CA ILE A 351 -2.74 26.33 0.71
C ILE A 351 -2.71 27.76 0.18
N ARG A 352 -1.63 28.49 0.44
CA ARG A 352 -1.53 29.95 0.22
C ARG A 352 -0.52 30.34 -0.83
N THR A 353 -0.67 31.55 -1.35
CA THR A 353 0.26 32.17 -2.33
C THR A 353 1.54 32.74 -1.70
N GLY A 354 1.61 32.84 -0.37
CA GLY A 354 2.78 33.33 0.36
C GLY A 354 2.75 32.93 1.84
N ALA A 355 3.81 33.30 2.57
CA ALA A 355 4.12 32.85 3.93
C ALA A 355 3.38 33.63 5.06
N SER A 356 2.08 33.88 4.87
CA SER A 356 1.21 34.52 5.87
C SER A 356 -0.26 34.18 5.61
N THR A 357 -1.10 34.23 6.64
CA THR A 357 -2.56 34.04 6.53
C THR A 357 -3.29 35.17 5.81
N SER A 358 -2.63 36.30 5.53
CA SER A 358 -3.17 37.35 4.64
C SER A 358 -3.10 36.98 3.15
N TYR A 359 -2.19 36.08 2.75
CA TYR A 359 -2.05 35.68 1.35
C TYR A 359 -3.25 34.85 0.87
N PRO A 360 -3.77 35.12 -0.34
CA PRO A 360 -4.87 34.38 -0.94
C PRO A 360 -4.65 32.86 -0.96
N THR A 361 -5.71 32.13 -0.58
CA THR A 361 -5.79 30.68 -0.70
C THR A 361 -5.92 30.25 -2.18
N ARG A 362 -5.15 29.25 -2.60
CA ARG A 362 -5.19 28.60 -3.93
C ARG A 362 -5.68 27.15 -3.89
N GLY A 363 -5.99 26.64 -2.71
CA GLY A 363 -6.39 25.25 -2.55
C GLY A 363 -6.46 24.80 -1.11
N LEU A 364 -6.73 23.51 -0.93
CA LEU A 364 -6.75 22.84 0.37
C LEU A 364 -5.77 21.65 0.37
N ALA A 365 -5.35 21.22 1.55
CA ALA A 365 -4.75 19.92 1.76
C ALA A 365 -5.53 19.20 2.85
N ALA A 366 -6.10 18.05 2.53
CA ALA A 366 -6.89 17.26 3.44
C ALA A 366 -6.06 16.73 4.62
N ARG A 367 -6.73 16.33 5.70
CA ARG A 367 -6.07 15.62 6.80
C ARG A 367 -5.44 14.32 6.28
N PHE A 368 -4.26 14.00 6.79
CA PHE A 368 -3.34 12.95 6.35
C PHE A 368 -2.71 13.13 4.96
N ALA A 369 -3.04 14.18 4.20
CA ALA A 369 -2.46 14.38 2.87
C ALA A 369 -0.94 14.60 2.92
N ASN A 370 -0.22 13.93 2.02
CA ASN A 370 1.22 14.04 1.85
C ASN A 370 1.54 15.13 0.82
N VAL A 371 2.02 16.29 1.29
CA VAL A 371 2.35 17.44 0.45
C VAL A 371 3.86 17.48 0.13
N PRO A 372 4.30 17.49 -1.15
CA PRO A 372 5.72 17.60 -1.50
C PRO A 372 6.26 18.98 -1.16
N ILE A 373 7.36 19.04 -0.41
CA ILE A 373 7.99 20.27 0.07
C ILE A 373 9.31 20.46 -0.68
N GLN A 374 9.50 21.65 -1.25
CA GLN A 374 10.75 22.05 -1.91
C GLN A 374 11.75 22.61 -0.88
N CYS A 375 11.32 23.58 -0.08
CA CYS A 375 12.13 24.31 0.89
C CYS A 375 11.22 24.99 1.92
N TYR A 376 11.76 25.75 2.87
CA TYR A 376 10.98 26.55 3.81
C TYR A 376 11.48 27.99 3.92
N VAL A 377 10.57 28.90 4.26
CA VAL A 377 10.86 30.31 4.54
C VAL A 377 10.36 30.68 5.94
N THR A 378 10.91 31.77 6.48
CA THR A 378 10.32 32.46 7.63
C THR A 378 9.19 33.36 7.16
N GLY A 379 8.09 33.38 7.91
CA GLY A 379 6.92 34.22 7.66
C GLY A 379 6.15 34.49 8.94
N GLN A 380 4.84 34.74 8.83
CA GLN A 380 3.99 35.01 9.99
C GLN A 380 4.02 33.84 11.00
N SER A 381 4.09 34.16 12.29
CA SER A 381 3.92 33.17 13.36
C SER A 381 2.49 32.61 13.35
N VAL A 382 2.37 31.29 13.27
CA VAL A 382 1.08 30.57 13.31
C VAL A 382 1.13 29.55 14.43
N ALA A 383 0.14 29.60 15.32
CA ALA A 383 -0.17 28.51 16.24
C ALA A 383 -1.03 27.47 15.51
N GLY A 384 -0.66 26.19 15.64
CA GLY A 384 -1.38 25.06 15.05
C GLY A 384 -1.18 23.79 15.89
N PRO A 385 -1.86 22.69 15.52
CA PRO A 385 -2.02 21.53 16.39
C PRO A 385 -0.72 20.79 16.75
N TYR A 386 0.40 21.08 16.07
CA TYR A 386 1.69 20.43 16.32
C TYR A 386 2.79 21.35 16.83
N ARG A 387 2.59 22.67 16.83
CA ARG A 387 3.55 23.73 17.24
C ARG A 387 3.01 25.13 16.92
N THR A 388 3.56 26.12 17.63
CA THR A 388 3.59 27.51 17.16
C THR A 388 4.90 27.75 16.41
N THR A 389 4.85 28.31 15.20
CA THR A 389 6.07 28.54 14.40
C THR A 389 5.91 29.63 13.35
N THR A 390 7.00 30.32 13.04
CA THR A 390 7.16 31.22 11.88
C THR A 390 7.56 30.50 10.59
N ARG A 391 7.78 29.17 10.63
CA ARG A 391 8.20 28.40 9.45
C ARG A 391 7.01 28.11 8.52
N TRP A 392 7.15 28.50 7.26
CA TRP A 392 6.25 28.16 6.16
C TRP A 392 6.96 27.27 5.16
N ASN A 393 6.39 26.11 4.87
CA ASN A 393 6.94 25.18 3.89
C ASN A 393 6.45 25.60 2.49
N ARG A 394 7.40 25.88 1.58
CA ARG A 394 7.13 26.07 0.16
C ARG A 394 6.97 24.70 -0.49
N LEU A 395 5.79 24.43 -1.01
CA LEU A 395 5.48 23.21 -1.74
C LEU A 395 6.23 23.18 -3.09
N ALA A 396 6.44 21.99 -3.65
CA ALA A 396 7.06 21.82 -4.97
C ALA A 396 6.34 22.57 -6.11
N THR A 397 5.07 22.93 -5.90
CA THR A 397 4.24 23.71 -6.83
C THR A 397 4.35 25.23 -6.64
N GLY A 398 5.18 25.69 -5.69
CA GLY A 398 5.41 27.11 -5.38
C GLY A 398 4.40 27.77 -4.44
N GLN A 399 3.38 27.04 -3.98
CA GLN A 399 2.47 27.52 -2.92
C GLN A 399 3.04 27.23 -1.52
N TYR A 400 2.40 27.74 -0.47
CA TYR A 400 2.89 27.69 0.91
C TYR A 400 1.85 27.08 1.85
N VAL A 401 2.33 26.33 2.84
CA VAL A 401 1.56 25.86 4.00
C VAL A 401 2.34 26.15 5.28
N SER A 402 1.65 26.49 6.37
CA SER A 402 2.33 26.68 7.66
C SER A 402 2.82 25.33 8.19
N HIS A 403 4.06 25.29 8.70
CA HIS A 403 4.61 24.09 9.33
C HIS A 403 3.91 23.74 10.65
N ALA A 404 3.09 24.65 11.22
CA ALA A 404 2.29 24.44 12.42
C ALA A 404 1.29 23.26 12.31
N TYR A 405 0.90 22.89 11.09
CA TYR A 405 -0.06 21.82 10.78
C TYR A 405 0.59 20.54 10.21
N ILE A 406 1.92 20.51 10.09
CA ILE A 406 2.65 19.37 9.55
C ILE A 406 3.12 18.47 10.69
N SER A 407 2.56 17.27 10.78
CA SER A 407 2.83 16.32 11.87
C SER A 407 4.18 15.63 11.72
N ALA A 408 4.56 15.27 10.49
CA ALA A 408 5.81 14.59 10.16
C ALA A 408 6.37 15.08 8.82
N VAL A 409 7.68 14.92 8.62
CA VAL A 409 8.39 15.15 7.36
C VAL A 409 9.30 13.96 7.09
N TYR A 410 9.32 13.49 5.85
CA TYR A 410 10.22 12.43 5.37
C TYR A 410 10.57 12.68 3.89
N GLY A 411 11.38 11.83 3.26
CA GLY A 411 11.81 12.03 1.86
C GLY A 411 13.10 12.84 1.67
N GLY A 412 13.78 13.21 2.76
CA GLY A 412 15.03 13.99 2.76
C GLY A 412 14.97 15.18 3.73
N SER A 413 16.04 15.97 3.75
CA SER A 413 16.05 17.27 4.42
C SER A 413 15.24 18.29 3.63
N VAL A 414 14.55 19.20 4.34
CA VAL A 414 13.90 20.36 3.73
C VAL A 414 14.78 21.59 3.99
N PRO A 415 15.47 22.13 2.96
CA PRO A 415 16.35 23.29 3.11
C PRO A 415 15.58 24.60 3.29
N VAL A 416 16.30 25.66 3.67
CA VAL A 416 15.83 27.05 3.56
C VAL A 416 15.66 27.42 2.08
N CYS A 417 14.66 28.23 1.74
CA CYS A 417 14.62 28.99 0.49
C CYS A 417 15.30 30.36 0.71
#